data_AF-A0AAW6YG11-F1
#
_entry.id   AF-A0AAW6YG11-F1
#
_cell.length_a   1.000
_cell.length_b   1.000
_cell.length_c   1.000
_cell.angle_alpha   90.00
_cell.angle_beta   90.00
_cell.angle_gamma   90.00
#
_symmetry.space_group_name_H-M   'P 1'
#
loop_
_entity.id
_entity.type
_entity.pdbx_description
1 polymer ?
#
loop_
_entity_poly.entity_id
_entity_poly.type
_entity_poly.pdbx_seq_one_letter_code
_entity_poly.pdbx_strand_id
1 'polypeptide(L)'
;KGVLQLSRRGLELDYNPNTEIIPGIKGRIEFAKTIRGFHLNHGKTVSTFDMLNEDTLANRIIKSTLAILIKHEKLNSTIRDEARSLYRKLPGISTLHLTPQHFSYLNGGKNTRYYKFV
;
A
#
# COMPACT_ATOMS: atom_id res chain seq x y z
N LYS A 1 3.96 -15.02 14.68
CA LYS A 1 3.46 -15.79 13.52
C LYS A 1 2.63 -14.97 12.52
N GLY A 2 1.89 -13.92 12.92
CA GLY A 2 0.97 -13.16 12.05
C GLY A 2 1.56 -12.50 10.79
N VAL A 3 2.62 -11.68 10.91
CA VAL A 3 3.19 -10.95 9.75
C VAL A 3 3.79 -11.90 8.71
N LEU A 4 4.39 -13.01 9.14
CA LEU A 4 4.88 -14.07 8.24
C LEU A 4 3.74 -14.73 7.47
N GLN A 5 2.59 -14.91 8.09
CA GLN A 5 1.40 -15.48 7.45
C GLN A 5 0.80 -14.52 6.42
N LEU A 6 0.74 -13.22 6.72
CA LEU A 6 0.33 -12.20 5.74
C LEU A 6 1.28 -12.15 4.54
N SER A 7 2.59 -12.14 4.80
CA SER A 7 3.60 -12.15 3.73
C SER A 7 3.49 -13.38 2.82
N ARG A 8 3.05 -14.53 3.33
CA ARG A 8 2.83 -15.75 2.54
C ARG A 8 1.50 -15.75 1.77
N ARG A 9 0.47 -15.10 2.32
CA ARG A 9 -0.88 -15.04 1.73
C ARG A 9 -1.01 -13.97 0.65
N GLY A 10 -0.12 -12.98 0.68
CA GLY A 10 -0.25 -11.74 -0.06
C GLY A 10 -0.69 -10.63 0.90
N LEU A 11 0.02 -9.50 0.82
CA LEU A 11 -0.31 -8.30 1.58
C LEU A 11 -1.66 -7.75 1.09
N GLU A 12 -2.36 -7.00 1.95
CA GLU A 12 -3.53 -6.26 1.51
C GLU A 12 -3.13 -5.32 0.38
N LEU A 13 -3.92 -5.35 -0.68
CA LEU A 13 -3.81 -4.45 -1.81
C LEU A 13 -5.03 -3.55 -1.81
N ASP A 14 -4.83 -2.27 -2.07
CA ASP A 14 -5.89 -1.30 -2.19
C ASP A 14 -5.90 -0.68 -3.59
N TYR A 15 -7.09 -0.33 -4.06
CA TYR A 15 -7.29 0.29 -5.36
C TYR A 15 -7.10 1.80 -5.23
N ASN A 16 -6.01 2.30 -5.80
CA ASN A 16 -5.76 3.74 -5.89
C ASN A 16 -6.11 4.23 -7.29
N PRO A 17 -6.96 5.26 -7.44
CA PRO A 17 -7.27 5.82 -8.74
C PRO A 17 -6.00 6.46 -9.30
N ASN A 18 -5.66 6.09 -10.53
CA ASN A 18 -4.51 6.63 -11.22
C ASN A 18 -4.92 7.19 -12.58
N THR A 19 -4.54 8.43 -12.85
CA THR A 19 -4.84 9.12 -14.11
C THR A 19 -3.59 9.28 -14.96
N GLU A 20 -3.58 8.66 -16.13
CA GLU A 20 -2.45 8.66 -17.07
C GLU A 20 -2.89 8.88 -18.52
N ILE A 21 -1.97 9.32 -19.37
CA ILE A 21 -2.16 9.31 -20.83
C ILE A 21 -1.74 7.94 -21.35
N ILE A 22 -2.69 7.19 -21.90
CA ILE A 22 -2.46 5.83 -22.39
C ILE A 22 -2.86 5.70 -23.85
N PRO A 23 -2.25 4.77 -24.62
CA PRO A 23 -2.79 4.36 -25.90
C PRO A 23 -4.14 3.64 -25.69
N GLY A 24 -5.16 4.03 -26.45
CA GLY A 24 -6.51 3.47 -26.32
C GLY A 24 -7.26 3.96 -25.09
N ILE A 25 -8.12 3.10 -24.54
CA ILE A 25 -9.07 3.42 -23.45
C ILE A 25 -8.89 2.38 -22.32
N LYS A 26 -8.83 2.85 -21.06
CA LYS A 26 -8.79 1.99 -19.87
C LYS A 26 -9.48 2.69 -18.72
N GLY A 27 -10.44 2.03 -18.07
CA GLY A 27 -11.20 2.67 -16.98
C GLY A 27 -12.02 3.87 -17.47
N ARG A 28 -12.05 4.94 -16.67
CA ARG A 28 -12.83 6.15 -16.94
C ARG A 28 -12.03 7.14 -17.79
N ILE A 29 -12.56 7.56 -18.93
CA ILE A 29 -11.94 8.60 -19.77
C ILE A 29 -12.19 9.99 -19.19
N GLU A 30 -11.14 10.79 -19.09
CA GLU A 30 -11.20 12.22 -18.80
C GLU A 30 -11.33 13.00 -20.12
N PHE A 31 -12.54 13.04 -20.68
CA PHE A 31 -12.81 13.62 -22.02
C PHE A 31 -12.30 15.06 -22.17
N ALA A 32 -12.58 15.92 -21.18
CA ALA A 32 -12.16 17.32 -21.24
C ALA A 32 -10.63 17.49 -21.26
N LYS A 33 -9.87 16.61 -20.59
CA LYS A 33 -8.40 16.63 -20.62
C LYS A 33 -7.87 16.02 -21.92
N THR A 34 -8.50 14.93 -22.37
CA THR A 34 -8.18 14.22 -23.61
C THR A 34 -8.32 15.10 -24.85
N ILE A 35 -9.44 15.83 -24.95
CA ILE A 35 -9.74 16.74 -26.08
C ILE A 35 -8.80 17.95 -26.05
N ARG A 36 -8.64 18.61 -24.89
CA ARG A 36 -7.76 19.79 -24.77
C ARG A 36 -6.29 19.49 -25.08
N GLY A 37 -5.82 18.28 -24.78
CA GLY A 37 -4.47 17.83 -25.10
C GLY A 37 -4.29 17.23 -26.49
N PHE A 38 -5.33 17.25 -27.34
CA PHE A 38 -5.33 16.64 -28.69
C PHE A 38 -4.86 15.18 -28.72
N HIS A 39 -5.05 14.44 -27.61
CA HIS A 39 -4.50 13.09 -27.47
C HIS A 39 -5.18 12.07 -28.40
N LEU A 40 -6.43 12.30 -28.77
CA LEU A 40 -7.18 11.44 -29.70
C LEU A 40 -6.50 11.33 -31.07
N ASN A 41 -5.86 12.41 -31.55
CA ASN A 41 -5.14 12.43 -32.83
C ASN A 41 -3.94 11.45 -32.84
N HIS A 42 -3.47 11.09 -31.65
CA HIS A 42 -2.39 10.12 -31.45
C HIS A 42 -2.92 8.75 -30.96
N GLY A 43 -4.23 8.51 -31.01
CA GLY A 43 -4.86 7.29 -30.51
C GLY A 43 -4.72 7.12 -28.99
N LYS A 44 -4.57 8.22 -28.24
CA LYS A 44 -4.37 8.22 -26.79
C LYS A 44 -5.53 8.88 -26.05
N THR A 45 -5.78 8.45 -24.81
CA THR A 45 -6.72 9.11 -23.90
C THR A 45 -6.07 9.43 -22.57
N VAL A 46 -6.51 10.51 -21.93
CA VAL A 46 -6.29 10.72 -20.50
C VAL A 46 -7.35 9.88 -19.79
N SER A 47 -6.91 8.85 -19.08
CA SER A 47 -7.79 7.86 -18.49
C SER A 47 -7.46 7.64 -17.01
N THR A 48 -8.49 7.57 -16.18
CA THR A 48 -8.43 7.26 -14.75
C THR A 48 -8.84 5.80 -14.55
N PHE A 49 -7.94 4.98 -14.02
CA PHE A 49 -8.21 3.57 -13.70
C PHE A 49 -7.62 3.21 -12.36
N ASP A 50 -8.24 2.24 -11.70
CA ASP A 50 -7.77 1.80 -10.40
C ASP A 50 -6.52 0.93 -10.55
N MET A 51 -5.42 1.37 -9.94
CA MET A 51 -4.21 0.58 -9.80
C MET A 51 -4.18 -0.09 -8.44
N LEU A 52 -3.86 -1.37 -8.47
CA LEU A 52 -3.70 -2.18 -7.28
C LEU A 52 -2.35 -1.83 -6.63
N ASN A 53 -2.36 -1.35 -5.39
CA ASN A 53 -1.17 -0.88 -4.69
C ASN A 53 -1.04 -1.58 -3.32
N GLU A 54 0.18 -1.99 -2.98
CA GLU A 54 0.52 -2.58 -1.68
C GLU A 54 0.81 -1.55 -0.59
N ASP A 55 0.95 -0.26 -0.90
CA ASP A 55 1.23 0.81 0.08
C ASP A 55 0.00 1.26 0.90
N THR A 56 -0.77 0.28 1.39
CA THR A 56 -1.99 0.50 2.18
C THR A 56 -1.67 0.98 3.59
N LEU A 57 -2.60 1.68 4.26
CA LEU A 57 -2.42 2.15 5.64
C LEU A 57 -2.01 0.99 6.58
N ALA A 58 -2.63 -0.18 6.44
CA ALA A 58 -2.34 -1.34 7.27
C ALA A 58 -0.89 -1.83 7.08
N ASN A 59 -0.44 -1.92 5.83
CA ASN A 59 0.92 -2.31 5.49
C ASN A 59 1.95 -1.29 5.98
N ARG A 60 1.66 0.01 5.84
CA ARG A 60 2.51 1.09 6.35
C ARG A 60 2.62 1.04 7.87
N ILE A 61 1.53 0.76 8.59
CA ILE A 61 1.55 0.56 10.05
C ILE A 61 2.46 -0.61 10.42
N ILE A 62 2.35 -1.76 9.75
CA ILE A 62 3.24 -2.90 9.98
C ILE A 62 4.70 -2.51 9.75
N LYS A 63 5.02 -1.92 8.58
CA LYS A 63 6.40 -1.57 8.24
C LYS A 63 7.01 -0.55 9.20
N SER A 64 6.24 0.47 9.60
CA SER A 64 6.65 1.44 10.61
C SER A 64 6.89 0.80 11.98
N THR A 65 6.01 -0.11 12.40
CA THR A 65 6.16 -0.81 13.68
C THR A 65 7.42 -1.66 13.68
N LEU A 66 7.69 -2.39 12.60
CA LEU A 66 8.94 -3.15 12.43
C LEU A 66 10.17 -2.23 12.49
N ALA A 67 10.13 -1.07 11.84
CA ALA A 67 11.22 -0.10 11.89
C ALA A 67 11.52 0.40 13.31
N ILE A 68 10.48 0.66 14.11
CA ILE A 68 10.61 1.06 15.52
C ILE A 68 11.20 -0.08 16.36
N LEU A 69 10.69 -1.30 16.20
CA LEU A 69 11.19 -2.47 16.93
C LEU A 69 12.68 -2.71 16.64
N ILE A 70 13.10 -2.64 15.38
CA ILE A 70 14.50 -2.86 14.99
C ILE A 70 15.45 -1.87 15.69
N LYS A 71 15.00 -0.62 15.89
CA LYS A 71 15.78 0.45 16.54
C LYS A 71 15.75 0.38 18.07
N HIS A 72 14.88 -0.43 18.66
CA HIS A 72 14.74 -0.49 20.12
C HIS A 72 15.94 -1.22 20.75
N GLU A 73 16.68 -0.52 21.60
CA GLU A 73 17.98 -0.97 22.15
C GLU A 73 17.86 -2.26 22.96
N LYS A 74 16.82 -2.37 23.80
CA LYS A 74 16.58 -3.52 24.68
C LYS A 74 15.89 -4.71 24.00
N LEU A 75 15.69 -4.66 22.67
CA LEU A 75 15.06 -5.76 21.96
C LEU A 75 16.02 -6.95 21.86
N ASN A 76 15.51 -8.15 22.15
CA ASN A 76 16.23 -9.40 21.95
C ASN A 76 16.77 -9.51 20.51
N SER A 77 18.02 -9.97 20.35
CA SER A 77 18.71 -10.05 19.06
C SER A 77 17.98 -10.94 18.04
N THR A 78 17.49 -12.10 18.46
CA THR A 78 16.71 -13.01 17.61
C THR A 78 15.45 -12.34 17.08
N ILE A 79 14.69 -11.67 17.95
CA ILE A 79 13.47 -10.94 17.56
C ILE A 79 13.81 -9.78 16.62
N ARG A 80 14.92 -9.08 16.87
CA ARG A 80 15.41 -7.99 16.03
C ARG A 80 15.73 -8.48 14.62
N ASP A 81 16.38 -9.64 14.48
CA ASP A 81 16.74 -10.20 13.18
C ASP A 81 15.52 -10.74 12.43
N GLU A 82 14.54 -11.33 13.12
CA GLU A 82 13.23 -11.65 12.54
C GLU A 82 12.50 -10.39 12.04
N ALA A 83 12.50 -9.31 12.83
CA ALA A 83 11.90 -8.04 12.44
C ALA A 83 12.59 -7.44 11.21
N ARG A 84 13.93 -7.49 11.13
CA ARG A 84 14.68 -7.09 9.92
C ARG A 84 14.36 -7.94 8.71
N SER A 85 14.23 -9.26 8.88
CA SER A 85 13.84 -10.18 7.82
C SER A 85 12.46 -9.83 7.26
N LEU A 86 11.48 -9.59 8.14
CA LEU A 86 10.13 -9.16 7.76
C LEU A 86 10.11 -7.77 7.10
N TYR A 87 10.86 -6.81 7.64
CA TYR A 87 10.94 -5.46 7.10
C TYR A 87 11.43 -5.45 5.64
N ARG A 88 12.42 -6.29 5.32
CA ARG A 88 12.97 -6.43 3.96
C ARG A 88 11.97 -7.03 2.95
N LYS A 89 10.94 -7.73 3.42
CA LYS A 89 9.87 -8.28 2.57
C LYS A 89 8.81 -7.25 2.16
N LEU A 90 8.94 -5.99 2.60
CA LEU A 90 7.98 -4.92 2.34
C LEU A 90 8.61 -3.76 1.53
N PRO A 91 9.31 -4.00 0.40
CA PRO A 91 10.08 -2.96 -0.28
C PRO A 91 9.24 -1.80 -0.83
N GLY A 92 8.06 -2.07 -1.40
CA GLY A 92 7.19 -1.04 -2.01
C GLY A 92 6.26 -0.31 -1.03
N ILE A 93 6.39 -0.59 0.27
CA ILE A 93 5.56 0.04 1.31
C ILE A 93 6.31 1.20 1.95
N SER A 94 5.67 2.34 2.10
CA SER A 94 6.21 3.53 2.75
C SER A 94 6.13 3.42 4.28
N THR A 95 7.07 4.04 4.99
CA THR A 95 6.92 4.23 6.44
C THR A 95 6.13 5.51 6.74
N LEU A 96 5.42 5.53 7.86
CA LEU A 96 4.73 6.69 8.42
C LEU A 96 5.02 6.87 9.92
N HIS A 97 4.84 8.08 10.44
CA HIS A 97 4.90 8.34 11.88
C HIS A 97 3.65 7.79 12.57
N LEU A 98 3.80 6.78 13.42
CA LEU A 98 2.66 6.13 14.08
C LEU A 98 1.97 7.08 15.05
N THR A 99 0.64 7.06 15.05
CA THR A 99 -0.22 7.80 15.96
C THR A 99 -1.40 6.90 16.32
N PRO A 100 -2.06 7.10 17.48
CA PRO A 100 -3.22 6.29 17.86
C PRO A 100 -4.34 6.31 16.82
N GLN A 101 -4.52 7.43 16.11
CA GLN A 101 -5.54 7.57 15.06
C GLN A 101 -5.38 6.56 13.93
N HIS A 102 -4.14 6.24 13.52
CA HIS A 102 -3.89 5.26 12.47
C HIS A 102 -4.48 3.87 12.78
N PHE A 103 -4.50 3.48 14.05
CA PHE A 103 -5.08 2.21 14.49
C PHE A 103 -6.61 2.24 14.55
N SER A 104 -7.20 3.39 14.89
CA SER A 104 -8.66 3.58 14.88
C SER A 104 -9.26 3.39 13.48
N TYR A 105 -8.58 3.87 12.44
CA TYR A 105 -9.01 3.69 11.05
C TYR A 105 -9.07 2.22 10.63
N LEU A 106 -8.19 1.36 11.16
CA LEU A 106 -8.21 -0.08 10.87
C LEU A 106 -9.42 -0.79 11.49
N ASN A 107 -9.98 -0.27 12.58
CA ASN A 107 -11.12 -0.88 13.26
C ASN A 107 -12.45 -0.66 12.52
N GLY A 108 -12.55 0.37 11.67
CA GLY A 108 -13.77 0.69 10.91
C GLY A 108 -13.82 0.14 9.47
N GLY A 109 -12.69 -0.35 8.93
CA GLY A 109 -12.61 -0.81 7.55
C GLY A 109 -13.19 -2.22 7.33
N LYS A 110 -13.86 -2.46 6.19
CA LYS A 110 -14.41 -3.77 5.82
C LYS A 110 -13.34 -4.82 5.47
N ASN A 111 -12.10 -4.40 5.17
CA ASN A 111 -11.05 -5.24 4.60
C ASN A 111 -9.92 -5.64 5.59
N THR A 112 -10.01 -5.22 6.86
CA THR A 112 -8.95 -5.42 7.87
C THR A 112 -8.99 -6.75 8.61
N ARG A 113 -9.81 -7.72 8.18
CA ARG A 113 -10.02 -9.00 8.90
C ARG A 113 -8.72 -9.77 9.14
N TYR A 114 -7.77 -9.71 8.21
CA TYR A 114 -6.50 -10.44 8.30
C TYR A 114 -5.42 -9.71 9.12
N TYR A 115 -5.65 -8.45 9.48
CA TYR A 115 -4.72 -7.61 10.23
C TYR A 115 -5.03 -7.54 11.72
N LYS A 116 -6.13 -8.15 12.16
CA LYS A 116 -6.50 -8.24 13.58
C LYS A 116 -5.64 -9.20 14.41
N PHE A 117 -4.73 -9.96 13.77
CA PHE A 117 -3.79 -10.92 14.40
C PHE A 117 -4.34 -11.60 15.68
N VAL A 118 -5.57 -12.11 15.62
CA VAL A 118 -6.21 -12.88 16.69
C VAL A 118 -5.73 -14.33 16.65
#